data_AF-I1BQ84-F1
#
_entry.id   AF-I1BQ84-F1
#
_cell.length_a   1.000
_cell.length_b   1.000
_cell.length_c   1.000
_cell.angle_alpha   90.00
_cell.angle_beta   90.00
_cell.angle_gamma   90.00
#
_symmetry.space_group_name_H-M   'P 1'
#
loop_
_entity.id
_entity.type
_entity.pdbx_description
1 polymer ?
#
loop_
_entity_poly.entity_id
_entity_poly.type
_entity_poly.pdbx_seq_one_letter_code
_entity_poly.pdbx_strand_id
1 'polypeptide(L)'
;MLSAEVEDKNFFNSLDIVQDRGQSVVAQVGSTFYEGLESPILLAQDTSGGCGGMIWEAANVMIEYFIWKQKESEDFLTNKTVIELGSGTGLVGLTIAKIYSKVNKVILTDQLPMMNLMLENIKLNKLGHLVQAEILNW
;
A
#
# COMPACT_ATOMS: atom_id res chain seq x y z
N MET A 1 -29.92 -23.73 47.19
CA MET A 1 -29.83 -22.83 46.04
C MET A 1 -28.61 -21.95 46.24
N LEU A 2 -27.50 -22.28 45.59
CA LEU A 2 -26.31 -21.44 45.49
C LEU A 2 -25.92 -21.52 44.01
N SER A 3 -26.23 -20.46 43.28
CA SER A 3 -25.87 -20.29 41.88
C SER A 3 -24.35 -20.11 41.79
N ALA A 4 -23.66 -21.10 41.23
CA ALA A 4 -22.27 -20.94 40.84
C ALA A 4 -22.23 -19.99 39.64
N GLU A 5 -21.67 -18.80 39.82
CA GLU A 5 -21.30 -17.92 38.73
C GLU A 5 -20.21 -18.62 37.92
N VAL A 6 -20.52 -18.94 36.67
CA VAL A 6 -19.55 -19.43 35.69
C VAL A 6 -18.74 -18.21 35.26
N GLU A 7 -17.52 -18.08 35.78
CA GLU A 7 -16.53 -17.16 35.23
C GLU A 7 -16.27 -17.53 33.78
N ASP A 8 -16.80 -16.74 32.86
CA ASP A 8 -16.56 -16.84 31.42
C ASP A 8 -15.12 -16.38 31.14
N LYS A 9 -14.16 -17.28 31.38
CA LYS A 9 -12.73 -17.06 31.09
C LYS A 9 -12.53 -17.12 29.59
N ASN A 10 -12.86 -16.01 28.93
CA ASN A 10 -12.53 -15.79 27.54
C ASN A 10 -11.00 -15.71 27.41
N PHE A 11 -10.39 -16.83 26.99
CA PHE A 11 -8.94 -17.03 26.91
C PHE A 11 -8.23 -16.02 25.99
N PHE A 12 -9.00 -15.29 25.18
CA PHE A 12 -8.52 -14.35 24.18
C PHE A 12 -8.52 -12.89 24.65
N ASN A 13 -9.05 -12.56 25.82
CA ASN A 13 -9.00 -11.18 26.34
C ASN A 13 -7.57 -10.71 26.67
N SER A 14 -6.63 -11.63 26.84
CA SER A 14 -5.19 -11.30 26.99
C SER A 14 -4.45 -11.18 25.66
N LEU A 15 -5.16 -11.32 24.53
CA LEU A 15 -4.61 -11.25 23.16
C LEU A 15 -4.92 -9.93 22.45
N ASP A 16 -5.35 -8.89 23.18
CA ASP A 16 -5.27 -7.50 22.72
C ASP A 16 -3.79 -7.07 22.65
N ILE A 17 -3.06 -7.66 21.70
CA ILE A 17 -1.64 -7.39 21.40
C ILE A 17 -1.51 -6.13 20.53
N VAL A 18 -2.62 -5.61 20.00
CA VAL A 18 -2.64 -4.37 19.25
C VAL A 18 -2.64 -3.21 20.24
N GLN A 19 -1.44 -2.78 20.65
CA GLN A 19 -1.28 -1.48 21.31
C GLN A 19 -1.84 -0.40 20.39
N ASP A 20 -2.76 0.41 20.91
CA ASP A 20 -3.11 1.70 20.32
C ASP A 20 -1.89 2.64 20.47
N ARG A 21 -1.33 3.09 19.35
CA ARG A 21 -0.01 3.74 19.34
C ARG A 21 -0.19 5.23 19.15
N GLY A 22 -0.19 5.95 20.26
CA GLY A 22 -0.26 7.42 20.30
C GLY A 22 0.97 8.16 19.75
N GLN A 23 1.64 7.67 18.70
CA GLN A 23 2.74 8.36 18.05
C GLN A 23 2.64 8.28 16.52
N SER A 24 2.23 9.39 15.90
CA SER A 24 2.52 9.68 14.51
C SER A 24 3.98 10.11 14.40
N VAL A 25 4.83 9.30 13.78
CA VAL A 25 6.13 9.76 13.33
C VAL A 25 5.96 10.52 12.02
N VAL A 26 6.71 11.62 11.87
CA VAL A 26 6.66 12.44 10.66
C VAL A 26 7.22 11.61 9.51
N ALA A 27 6.37 11.27 8.54
CA ALA A 27 6.80 10.52 7.38
C ALA A 27 7.91 11.26 6.63
N GLN A 28 8.97 10.56 6.27
CA GLN A 28 10.06 11.12 5.47
C GLN A 28 9.72 10.95 4.00
N VAL A 29 9.67 12.05 3.25
CA VAL A 29 9.43 12.02 1.81
C VAL A 29 10.76 11.82 1.08
N GLY A 30 10.86 10.70 0.37
CA GLY A 30 11.94 10.38 -0.56
C GLY A 30 11.46 10.31 -2.00
N SER A 31 12.41 10.14 -2.92
CA SER A 31 12.15 9.94 -4.35
C SER A 31 12.85 8.68 -4.84
N THR A 32 12.12 7.82 -5.54
CA THR A 32 12.66 6.61 -6.19
C THR A 32 12.61 6.75 -7.71
N PHE A 33 13.68 6.31 -8.37
CA PHE A 33 13.86 6.40 -9.82
C PHE A 33 13.89 5.00 -10.42
N TYR A 34 13.22 4.82 -11.55
CA TYR A 34 13.23 3.59 -12.33
C TYR A 34 13.39 3.91 -13.81
N GLU A 35 14.13 3.07 -14.53
CA GLU A 35 14.43 3.28 -15.95
C GLU A 35 13.19 3.04 -16.82
N GLY A 36 12.61 4.10 -17.36
CA GLY A 36 11.38 4.04 -18.16
C GLY A 36 10.23 4.86 -17.59
N LEU A 37 10.42 5.48 -16.41
CA LEU A 37 9.51 6.51 -15.91
C LEU A 37 10.01 7.89 -16.30
N GLU A 38 9.09 8.76 -16.74
CA GLU A 38 9.39 10.16 -17.05
C GLU A 38 9.64 11.02 -15.79
N SER A 39 9.14 10.58 -14.64
CA SER A 39 9.28 11.27 -13.35
C SER A 39 9.45 10.28 -12.20
N PRO A 40 10.22 10.62 -11.15
CA PRO A 40 10.38 9.74 -9.99
C PRO A 40 9.06 9.48 -9.28
N ILE A 41 8.98 8.38 -8.54
CA ILE A 41 7.91 8.16 -7.58
C ILE A 41 8.28 8.87 -6.29
N LEU A 42 7.42 9.78 -5.83
CA LEU A 42 7.56 10.42 -4.52
C LEU A 42 6.88 9.55 -3.48
N LEU A 43 7.59 9.21 -2.40
CA LEU A 43 7.07 8.37 -1.33
C LEU A 43 7.36 8.97 0.03
N ALA A 44 6.31 9.27 0.78
CA ALA A 44 6.33 9.26 2.22
C ALA A 44 6.55 7.82 2.70
N GLN A 45 7.48 7.65 3.64
CA GLN A 45 7.74 6.41 4.35
C GLN A 45 7.54 6.63 5.85
N ASP A 46 6.83 5.70 6.49
CA ASP A 46 6.60 5.69 7.94
C ASP A 46 7.14 4.39 8.53
N THR A 47 8.36 4.47 9.07
CA THR A 47 9.04 3.33 9.70
C THR A 47 8.62 3.11 11.15
N SER A 48 7.70 3.92 11.68
CA SER A 48 7.26 3.82 13.08
C SER A 48 6.14 2.80 13.32
N GLY A 49 5.35 2.52 12.27
CA GLY A 49 4.17 1.65 12.33
C GLY A 49 4.42 0.16 12.10
N GLY A 50 5.63 -0.25 11.72
CA GLY A 50 5.99 -1.63 11.37
C GLY A 50 6.56 -1.75 9.95
N CYS A 51 6.47 -2.95 9.37
CA CYS A 51 7.08 -3.30 8.09
C CYS A 51 6.41 -2.63 6.86
N GLY A 52 5.17 -2.17 6.96
CA GLY A 52 4.39 -1.72 5.79
C GLY A 52 4.80 -0.34 5.22
N GLY A 53 5.39 0.53 6.04
CA GLY A 53 5.69 1.91 5.64
C GLY A 53 7.07 2.11 5.00
N MET A 54 7.75 1.03 4.61
CA MET A 54 9.04 1.06 3.94
C MET A 54 9.01 0.35 2.59
N ILE A 55 9.98 0.66 1.73
CA ILE A 55 10.19 -0.04 0.47
C ILE A 55 10.76 -1.44 0.75
N TRP A 56 10.22 -2.44 0.06
CA TRP A 56 10.72 -3.81 0.06
C TRP A 56 11.37 -4.16 -1.28
N GLU A 57 12.45 -4.94 -1.26
CA GLU A 57 13.14 -5.36 -2.49
C GLU A 57 12.23 -6.09 -3.49
N ALA A 58 11.23 -6.83 -3.00
CA ALA A 58 10.23 -7.47 -3.86
C ALA A 58 9.44 -6.46 -4.71
N ALA A 59 9.17 -5.26 -4.18
CA ALA A 59 8.51 -4.19 -4.94
C ALA A 59 9.37 -3.71 -6.10
N ASN A 60 10.69 -3.58 -5.90
CA ASN A 60 11.63 -3.21 -6.97
C ASN A 60 11.62 -4.26 -8.08
N VAL A 61 11.70 -5.54 -7.75
CA VAL A 61 11.66 -6.65 -8.73
C VAL A 61 10.35 -6.63 -9.54
N MET A 62 9.22 -6.41 -8.85
CA MET A 62 7.90 -6.35 -9.51
C MET A 62 7.77 -5.12 -10.43
N ILE A 63 8.35 -3.98 -10.05
CA ILE A 63 8.37 -2.77 -10.86
C ILE A 63 9.19 -2.99 -12.14
N GLU A 64 10.41 -3.52 -12.01
CA GLU A 64 11.26 -3.82 -13.16
C GLU A 64 10.56 -4.78 -14.13
N TYR A 65 9.83 -5.78 -13.61
CA TYR A 65 9.00 -6.67 -14.41
C TYR A 65 7.92 -5.90 -15.19
N PHE A 66 7.16 -5.00 -14.55
CA PHE A 66 6.11 -4.25 -15.24
C PHE A 66 6.66 -3.25 -16.26
N ILE A 67 7.80 -2.63 -15.98
CA ILE A 67 8.50 -1.76 -16.93
C ILE A 67 8.92 -2.56 -18.15
N TRP A 68 9.58 -3.70 -17.95
CA TRP A 68 9.94 -4.61 -19.04
C TRP A 68 8.69 -5.06 -19.81
N LYS A 69 7.62 -5.46 -19.11
CA LYS A 69 6.40 -5.95 -19.73
C LYS A 69 5.68 -4.88 -20.53
N GLN A 70 5.71 -3.62 -20.09
CA GLN A 70 5.16 -2.48 -20.81
C GLN A 70 5.90 -2.26 -22.14
N LYS A 71 7.24 -2.38 -22.15
CA LYS A 71 8.06 -2.27 -23.36
C LYS A 71 7.76 -3.40 -24.36
N GLU A 72 7.51 -4.61 -23.86
CA GLU A 72 7.17 -5.77 -24.70
C GLU A 72 5.72 -5.75 -25.23
N SER A 73 4.78 -5.19 -24.45
CA SER A 73 3.35 -5.18 -24.76
C SER A 73 2.69 -3.99 -24.06
N GLU A 74 2.60 -2.88 -24.79
CA GLU A 74 1.95 -1.64 -24.33
C GLU A 74 0.47 -1.85 -23.96
N ASP A 75 -0.16 -2.86 -24.56
CA ASP A 75 -1.58 -3.17 -24.37
C ASP A 75 -1.86 -4.10 -23.17
N PHE A 76 -0.83 -4.61 -22.49
CA PHE A 76 -0.96 -5.61 -21.42
C PHE A 76 -1.99 -5.24 -20.34
N LEU A 77 -2.00 -3.97 -19.90
CA LEU A 77 -2.96 -3.45 -18.91
C LEU A 77 -3.97 -2.45 -19.51
N THR A 78 -4.10 -2.39 -20.83
CA THR A 78 -5.04 -1.48 -21.48
C THR A 78 -6.47 -1.80 -21.05
N ASN A 79 -7.19 -0.77 -20.59
CA ASN A 79 -8.55 -0.82 -20.07
C ASN A 79 -8.74 -1.80 -18.89
N LYS A 80 -7.66 -2.20 -18.21
CA LYS A 80 -7.74 -3.08 -17.02
C LYS A 80 -7.89 -2.25 -15.75
N THR A 81 -8.62 -2.83 -14.79
CA THR A 81 -8.59 -2.38 -13.40
C THR A 81 -7.62 -3.26 -12.64
N VAL A 82 -6.63 -2.66 -12.00
CA VAL A 82 -5.57 -3.35 -11.23
C VAL A 82 -5.88 -3.20 -9.75
N ILE A 83 -5.78 -4.30 -9.01
CA ILE A 83 -5.88 -4.31 -7.55
C ILE A 83 -4.54 -4.79 -7.02
N GLU A 84 -3.93 -4.03 -6.12
CA GLU A 84 -2.70 -4.40 -5.41
C GLU A 84 -3.08 -4.79 -3.97
N LEU A 85 -2.63 -5.96 -3.52
CA LEU A 85 -2.85 -6.47 -2.17
C LEU A 85 -1.59 -6.27 -1.33
N GLY A 86 -1.74 -5.74 -0.12
CA GLY A 86 -0.59 -5.46 0.74
C GLY A 86 0.28 -4.33 0.18
N SER A 87 -0.36 -3.24 -0.26
CA SER A 87 0.30 -2.13 -0.95
C SER A 87 1.36 -1.42 -0.10
N GLY A 88 1.23 -1.41 1.23
CA GLY A 88 2.11 -0.66 2.13
C GLY A 88 2.22 0.82 1.73
N THR A 89 3.37 1.20 1.18
CA THR A 89 3.61 2.56 0.63
C THR A 89 2.83 2.85 -0.67
N GLY A 90 2.38 1.82 -1.39
CA GLY A 90 1.72 1.93 -2.70
C GLY A 90 2.68 1.98 -3.89
N LEU A 91 3.98 1.77 -3.67
CA LEU A 91 5.03 1.94 -4.67
C LEU A 91 4.76 1.23 -6.00
N VAL A 92 4.33 -0.04 -5.99
CA VAL A 92 4.10 -0.78 -7.25
C VAL A 92 2.88 -0.24 -7.98
N GLY A 93 1.73 -0.09 -7.31
CA GLY A 93 0.53 0.42 -7.95
C GLY A 93 0.69 1.86 -8.49
N LEU A 94 1.39 2.73 -7.77
CA LEU A 94 1.74 4.08 -8.24
C LEU A 94 2.64 4.03 -9.48
N THR A 95 3.57 3.07 -9.53
CA THR A 95 4.43 2.87 -10.70
C THR A 95 3.63 2.39 -11.91
N ILE A 96 2.75 1.39 -11.73
CA ILE A 96 1.84 0.91 -12.77
C ILE A 96 1.02 2.07 -13.35
N ALA A 97 0.48 2.93 -12.50
CA ALA A 97 -0.31 4.09 -12.90
C ALA A 97 0.49 5.12 -13.72
N LYS A 98 1.82 5.21 -13.54
CA LYS A 98 2.67 6.10 -14.35
C LYS A 98 3.11 5.48 -15.67
N ILE A 99 3.36 4.18 -15.73
CA ILE A 99 3.92 3.52 -16.93
C ILE A 99 2.85 3.08 -17.94
N TYR A 100 1.64 2.73 -17.46
CA TYR A 100 0.54 2.28 -18.32
C TYR A 100 -0.50 3.39 -18.52
N SER A 101 -0.31 4.22 -19.54
CA SER A 101 -1.18 5.37 -19.85
C SER A 101 -2.64 5.02 -20.16
N LYS A 102 -2.93 3.75 -20.50
CA LYS A 102 -4.27 3.25 -20.83
C LYS A 102 -4.85 2.31 -19.77
N VAL A 103 -4.24 2.21 -18.58
CA VAL A 103 -4.87 1.49 -17.46
C VAL A 103 -6.14 2.22 -17.04
N ASN A 104 -7.22 1.49 -16.77
CA ASN A 104 -8.51 2.11 -16.43
C ASN A 104 -8.50 2.66 -15.00
N LYS A 105 -7.98 1.87 -14.06
CA LYS A 105 -7.96 2.21 -12.64
C LYS A 105 -6.95 1.36 -11.89
N VAL A 106 -6.34 1.91 -10.84
CA VAL A 106 -5.51 1.16 -9.88
C VAL A 106 -6.10 1.32 -8.48
N ILE A 107 -6.21 0.22 -7.74
CA ILE A 107 -6.77 0.18 -6.39
C ILE A 107 -5.68 -0.39 -5.48
N LEU A 108 -5.14 0.45 -4.61
CA LEU A 108 -4.21 0.06 -3.57
C LEU A 108 -5.01 -0.47 -2.38
N THR A 109 -4.64 -1.63 -1.86
CA THR A 109 -5.34 -2.21 -0.71
C THR A 109 -4.36 -2.66 0.37
N ASP A 110 -4.70 -2.34 1.62
CA ASP A 110 -3.96 -2.74 2.80
C ASP A 110 -4.85 -2.60 4.05
N GLN A 111 -4.29 -2.88 5.22
CA GLN A 111 -4.95 -2.69 6.51
C GLN A 111 -5.09 -1.20 6.84
N LEU A 112 -6.05 -0.88 7.73
CA LEU A 112 -6.35 0.48 8.18
C LEU A 112 -5.12 1.34 8.53
N PRO A 113 -4.06 0.83 9.21
CA PRO A 113 -2.87 1.63 9.53
C PRO A 113 -2.15 2.22 8.32
N MET A 114 -2.23 1.58 7.15
CA MET A 114 -1.56 2.04 5.93
C MET A 114 -2.40 3.05 5.12
N MET A 115 -3.67 3.26 5.48
CA MET A 115 -4.58 4.08 4.69
C MET A 115 -4.08 5.51 4.49
N ASN A 116 -3.63 6.16 5.56
CA ASN A 116 -3.11 7.53 5.48
C ASN A 116 -1.87 7.63 4.59
N LEU A 117 -0.96 6.65 4.71
CA LEU A 117 0.27 6.61 3.93
C LEU A 117 -0.01 6.42 2.43
N MET A 118 -0.91 5.49 2.09
CA MET A 118 -1.33 5.27 0.70
C MET A 118 -1.97 6.53 0.11
N LEU A 119 -2.89 7.18 0.84
CA LEU A 119 -3.54 8.42 0.39
C LEU A 119 -2.54 9.56 0.19
N GLU A 120 -1.57 9.71 1.10
CA GLU A 120 -0.50 10.69 0.98
C GLU A 120 0.35 10.44 -0.27
N ASN A 121 0.75 9.19 -0.52
CA ASN A 121 1.58 8.85 -1.68
C ASN A 121 0.85 8.98 -3.01
N ILE A 122 -0.46 8.68 -3.06
CA ILE A 122 -1.32 9.01 -4.21
C ILE A 122 -1.30 10.52 -4.48
N LYS A 123 -1.47 11.33 -3.43
CA LYS A 123 -1.49 12.79 -3.53
C LYS A 123 -0.14 13.36 -3.96
N LEU A 124 0.97 12.89 -3.39
CA LEU A 124 2.34 13.31 -3.73
C LEU A 124 2.63 13.10 -5.22
N ASN A 125 2.11 12.03 -5.81
CA ASN A 125 2.27 11.72 -7.23
C ASN A 125 1.18 12.31 -8.14
N LYS A 126 0.20 13.04 -7.59
CA LYS A 126 -0.94 13.62 -8.32
C LYS A 126 -1.78 12.59 -9.09
N LEU A 127 -1.87 11.37 -8.55
CA LEU A 127 -2.50 10.23 -9.21
C LEU A 127 -3.95 9.96 -8.77
N GLY A 128 -4.56 10.83 -7.97
CA GLY A 128 -5.92 10.62 -7.41
C GLY A 128 -7.06 10.52 -8.43
N HIS A 129 -6.81 10.84 -9.70
CA HIS A 129 -7.77 10.64 -10.80
C HIS A 129 -7.78 9.19 -11.32
N LEU A 130 -6.73 8.42 -11.05
CA LEU A 130 -6.50 7.07 -11.58
C LEU A 130 -6.30 6.01 -10.48
N VAL A 131 -5.74 6.43 -9.35
CA VAL A 131 -5.38 5.56 -8.22
C VAL A 131 -6.25 5.90 -7.01
N GLN A 132 -6.79 4.87 -6.37
CA GLN A 132 -7.50 4.99 -5.09
C GLN A 132 -6.90 4.03 -4.06
N ALA A 133 -7.07 4.35 -2.78
CA ALA A 133 -6.75 3.47 -1.67
C ALA A 133 -8.04 2.93 -1.06
N GLU A 134 -8.06 1.65 -0.68
CA GLU A 134 -9.18 0.97 -0.03
C GLU A 134 -8.66 0.08 1.11
N ILE A 135 -9.49 -0.13 2.13
CA ILE A 135 -9.13 -1.04 3.23
C ILE A 135 -9.47 -2.47 2.82
N LEU A 136 -8.50 -3.37 2.98
CA LEU A 136 -8.71 -4.82 2.86
C LEU A 136 -7.96 -5.54 3.97
N ASN A 137 -8.70 -6.09 4.91
CA ASN A 137 -8.16 -6.95 5.96
C ASN A 137 -8.16 -8.40 5.46
N TRP A 138 -7.04 -9.09 5.62
CA TRP A 138 -6.79 -10.45 5.12
C TRP A 138 -6.16 -11.31 6.22
#